data_AF-A0A962QBS8-F1
#
_entry.id   AF-A0A962QBS8-F1
#
_cell.length_a   1.000
_cell.length_b   1.000
_cell.length_c   1.000
_cell.angle_alpha   90.00
_cell.angle_beta   90.00
_cell.angle_gamma   90.00
#
_symmetry.space_group_name_H-M   'P 1'
#
loop_
_entity.id
_entity.type
_entity.pdbx_description
1 polymer ?
#
loop_
_entity_poly.entity_id
_entity_poly.type
_entity_poly.pdbx_seq_one_letter_code
_entity_poly.pdbx_strand_id
1 'polypeptide(L)'
;MDINVQDTSMDTRMEADINQLGLNAPRVPKEHIDMLMEHVQYKTHIVEGTTTTVAVAVLPMGSVDFTLAIESMVCVDKSNFNAALGAKYAIEKAAVSARNKLWELEGYVLALCIHNNDMALAQSLEPFDPNNTVNS
;
A
#
# COMPACT_ATOMS: atom_id res chain seq x y z
N MET A 1 15.51 18.74 -14.84
CA MET A 1 14.21 19.39 -14.62
C MET A 1 13.43 18.45 -13.77
N ASP A 2 13.52 18.62 -12.46
CA ASP A 2 12.74 17.82 -11.53
C ASP A 2 11.29 18.23 -11.70
N ILE A 3 10.51 17.33 -12.30
CA ILE A 3 9.07 17.53 -12.39
C ILE A 3 8.58 17.41 -10.95
N ASN A 4 8.21 18.54 -10.35
CA ASN A 4 7.51 18.56 -9.08
C ASN A 4 6.11 17.97 -9.32
N VAL A 5 6.02 16.65 -9.33
CA VAL A 5 4.75 15.93 -9.42
C VAL A 5 4.14 16.01 -8.03
N GLN A 6 3.22 16.95 -7.88
CA GLN A 6 2.43 17.09 -6.66
C GLN A 6 1.59 15.81 -6.50
N ASP A 7 1.81 15.06 -5.40
CA ASP A 7 1.01 13.87 -5.08
C ASP A 7 -0.44 14.30 -4.85
N THR A 8 -1.36 13.83 -5.70
CA THR A 8 -2.79 14.14 -5.62
C THR A 8 -3.62 12.96 -5.13
N SER A 9 -2.99 11.97 -4.50
CA SER A 9 -3.69 10.81 -3.95
C SER A 9 -4.77 11.21 -2.95
N MET A 10 -5.76 10.33 -2.76
CA MET A 10 -6.84 10.54 -1.81
C MET A 10 -6.33 10.70 -0.37
N ASP A 11 -5.33 9.91 0.04
CA ASP A 11 -4.74 10.01 1.38
C ASP A 11 -3.90 11.27 1.59
N THR A 12 -3.23 11.82 0.56
CA THR A 12 -2.62 13.16 0.65
C THR A 12 -3.67 14.22 0.95
N ARG A 13 -4.82 14.17 0.26
CA ARG A 13 -5.91 15.13 0.46
C ARG A 13 -6.53 15.00 1.84
N MET A 14 -6.78 13.78 2.32
CA MET A 14 -7.30 13.54 3.67
C MET A 14 -6.36 14.08 4.75
N GLU A 15 -5.05 13.85 4.61
CA GLU A 15 -4.05 14.34 5.55
C GLU A 15 -4.01 15.89 5.58
N ALA A 16 -4.12 16.54 4.43
CA ALA A 16 -4.23 18.00 4.36
C ALA A 16 -5.49 18.53 5.08
N ASP A 17 -6.66 17.91 4.86
CA ASP A 17 -7.92 18.28 5.52
C ASP A 17 -7.82 18.11 7.05
N ILE A 18 -7.23 17.01 7.51
CA ILE A 18 -6.99 16.72 8.93
C ILE A 18 -6.12 17.79 9.59
N ASN A 19 -5.02 18.16 8.93
CA ASN A 19 -4.09 19.19 9.43
C ASN A 19 -4.73 20.58 9.43
N GLN A 20 -5.52 20.92 8.42
CA GLN A 20 -6.28 22.16 8.38
C GLN A 20 -7.27 22.27 9.54
N LEU A 21 -7.86 21.14 9.95
CA LEU A 21 -8.80 21.07 11.07
C LEU A 21 -8.12 20.93 12.44
N GLY A 22 -6.80 20.75 12.51
CA GLY A 22 -6.05 20.60 13.76
C GLY A 22 -6.40 19.33 14.54
N LEU A 23 -6.76 18.24 13.85
CA LEU A 23 -7.11 16.98 14.49
C LEU A 23 -5.84 16.18 14.84
N ASN A 24 -5.55 16.06 16.14
CA ASN A 24 -4.29 15.51 16.67
C ASN A 24 -4.44 14.15 17.36
N ALA A 25 -5.53 13.42 17.09
CA ALA A 25 -5.69 12.06 17.61
C ALA A 25 -4.64 11.11 16.98
N PRO A 26 -4.20 10.05 17.68
CA PRO A 26 -3.31 9.04 17.12
C PRO A 26 -3.87 8.46 15.81
N ARG A 27 -3.01 8.33 14.79
CA ARG A 27 -3.37 7.85 13.46
C ARG A 27 -2.17 7.23 12.77
N VAL A 28 -2.43 6.38 11.79
CA VAL A 28 -1.40 5.82 10.92
C VAL A 28 -0.92 6.92 9.96
N PRO A 29 0.40 7.20 9.89
CA PRO A 29 0.95 8.18 8.95
C PRO A 29 0.85 7.68 7.51
N LYS A 30 0.64 8.59 6.55
CA LYS A 30 0.66 8.25 5.13
C LYS A 30 2.02 7.70 4.71
N GLU A 31 3.09 8.30 5.23
CA GLU A 31 4.48 7.97 4.93
C GLU A 31 4.81 6.52 5.32
N HIS A 32 4.16 6.02 6.38
CA HIS A 32 4.26 4.61 6.77
C HIS A 32 3.67 3.69 5.71
N ILE A 33 2.49 4.02 5.19
CA ILE A 33 1.86 3.27 4.10
C ILE A 33 2.68 3.35 2.81
N ASP A 34 3.25 4.52 2.50
CA ASP A 34 4.15 4.69 1.36
C ASP A 34 5.38 3.80 1.46
N MET A 35 6.05 3.80 2.61
CA MET A 35 7.20 2.94 2.90
C MET A 35 6.85 1.45 2.76
N LEU A 36 5.70 1.01 3.28
CA LEU A 36 5.27 -0.38 3.10
C LEU A 36 5.01 -0.71 1.62
N MET A 37 4.38 0.21 0.88
CA MET A 37 4.11 0.05 -0.55
C MET A 37 5.39 -0.02 -1.39
N GLU A 38 6.47 0.66 -1.01
CA GLU A 38 7.78 0.56 -1.67
C GLU A 38 8.37 -0.87 -1.61
N HIS A 39 8.00 -1.65 -0.59
CA HIS A 39 8.47 -3.02 -0.40
C HIS A 39 7.54 -4.07 -1.00
N VAL A 40 6.37 -3.67 -1.53
CA VAL A 40 5.42 -4.61 -2.15
C VAL A 40 6.00 -5.16 -3.45
N GLN A 41 6.02 -6.48 -3.55
CA GLN A 41 6.42 -7.23 -4.73
C GLN A 41 5.20 -7.72 -5.50
N TYR A 42 5.26 -7.67 -6.83
CA TYR A 42 4.19 -8.15 -7.69
C TYR A 42 4.60 -9.40 -8.46
N LYS A 43 3.80 -10.46 -8.35
CA LYS A 43 3.96 -11.69 -9.12
C LYS A 43 2.80 -11.83 -10.10
N THR A 44 3.07 -12.03 -11.39
CA THR A 44 2.03 -12.17 -12.41
C THR A 44 1.99 -13.57 -13.02
N HIS A 45 0.79 -14.00 -13.41
CA HIS A 45 0.59 -15.28 -14.08
C HIS A 45 -0.56 -15.19 -15.09
N ILE A 46 -0.40 -15.80 -16.26
CA ILE A 46 -1.48 -15.95 -17.24
C ILE A 46 -2.12 -17.31 -17.02
N VAL A 47 -3.43 -17.32 -16.77
CA VAL A 47 -4.16 -18.57 -16.57
C VAL A 47 -4.18 -19.34 -17.89
N GLU A 48 -3.66 -20.56 -17.87
CA GLU A 48 -3.48 -21.41 -19.05
C GLU A 48 -4.77 -21.56 -19.86
N GLY A 49 -4.64 -21.45 -21.20
CA GLY A 49 -5.77 -21.53 -22.13
C GLY A 49 -6.70 -20.31 -22.18
N THR A 50 -6.42 -19.28 -21.37
CA THR A 50 -7.24 -18.06 -21.29
C THR A 50 -6.45 -16.80 -21.68
N THR A 51 -7.13 -15.66 -21.65
CA THR A 51 -6.58 -14.30 -21.78
C THR A 51 -6.54 -13.57 -20.44
N THR A 52 -6.68 -14.31 -19.34
CA THR A 52 -6.71 -13.78 -17.98
C THR A 52 -5.30 -13.65 -17.44
N THR A 53 -4.90 -12.44 -17.07
CA THR A 53 -3.66 -12.16 -16.34
C THR A 53 -4.00 -11.87 -14.88
N VAL A 54 -3.42 -12.64 -13.97
CA VAL A 54 -3.49 -12.45 -12.52
C VAL A 54 -2.24 -11.71 -12.06
N ALA A 55 -2.40 -10.80 -11.11
CA ALA A 55 -1.32 -10.18 -10.36
C ALA A 55 -1.54 -10.39 -8.86
N VAL A 56 -0.50 -10.81 -8.15
CA VAL A 56 -0.47 -11.01 -6.70
C VAL A 56 0.48 -9.97 -6.10
N ALA A 57 -0.04 -9.13 -5.22
CA ALA A 57 0.75 -8.18 -4.43
C ALA A 57 1.15 -8.85 -3.10
N VAL A 58 2.45 -8.94 -2.86
CA VAL A 58 3.04 -9.61 -1.70
C VAL A 58 3.92 -8.62 -0.95
N LEU A 59 3.77 -8.55 0.37
CA LEU A 59 4.67 -7.83 1.25
C LEU A 59 5.59 -8.83 1.97
N PRO A 60 6.89 -8.83 1.67
CA PRO A 60 7.87 -9.62 2.42
C PRO A 60 8.07 -9.04 3.82
N MET A 61 7.88 -9.85 4.85
CA MET A 61 7.96 -9.49 6.26
C MET A 61 8.90 -10.46 6.99
N GLY A 62 10.20 -10.23 6.88
CA GLY A 62 11.21 -11.13 7.45
C GLY A 62 11.14 -12.53 6.83
N SER A 63 10.70 -13.52 7.59
CA SER A 63 10.53 -14.91 7.11
C SER A 63 9.15 -15.21 6.53
N VAL A 64 8.24 -14.23 6.48
CA VAL A 64 6.85 -14.42 6.04
C VAL A 64 6.58 -13.57 4.81
N ASP A 65 6.06 -14.17 3.74
CA ASP A 65 5.53 -13.46 2.58
C ASP A 65 4.01 -13.29 2.77
N PHE A 66 3.55 -12.06 3.06
CA PHE A 66 2.13 -11.79 3.28
C PHE A 66 1.46 -11.31 1.99
N THR A 67 0.43 -12.03 1.53
CA THR A 67 -0.34 -11.61 0.34
C THR A 67 -1.32 -10.50 0.72
N LEU A 68 -1.12 -9.31 0.15
CA LEU A 68 -2.00 -8.15 0.37
C LEU A 68 -3.22 -8.16 -0.57
N ALA A 69 -3.02 -8.52 -1.84
CA ALA A 69 -4.08 -8.51 -2.83
C ALA A 69 -3.83 -9.51 -3.97
N ILE A 70 -4.91 -10.03 -4.54
CA ILE A 70 -4.91 -10.81 -5.77
C ILE A 70 -5.92 -10.15 -6.70
N GLU A 71 -5.46 -9.70 -7.86
CA GLU A 71 -6.29 -9.02 -8.85
C GLU A 71 -6.10 -9.66 -10.22
N SER A 72 -7.06 -9.41 -11.11
CA SER A 72 -7.00 -9.92 -12.48
C SER A 72 -7.46 -8.90 -13.52
N MET A 73 -6.90 -9.07 -14.72
CA MET A 73 -7.32 -8.41 -15.95
C MET A 73 -7.66 -9.49 -16.98
N VAL A 74 -8.71 -9.25 -17.76
CA VAL A 74 -9.20 -10.19 -18.77
C VAL A 74 -9.37 -9.44 -20.08
N CYS A 75 -8.94 -10.07 -21.19
CA CYS A 75 -9.23 -9.57 -22.53
C CYS A 75 -10.30 -10.45 -23.19
N VAL A 76 -11.40 -9.87 -23.67
CA VAL A 76 -12.52 -10.64 -24.25
C VAL A 76 -12.14 -11.24 -25.61
N ASP A 77 -11.35 -10.51 -26.41
CA ASP A 77 -10.96 -10.93 -27.75
C ASP A 77 -9.51 -11.43 -27.75
N LYS A 78 -9.33 -12.73 -28.03
CA LYS A 78 -8.03 -13.38 -28.09
C LYS A 78 -7.10 -12.75 -29.14
N SER A 79 -7.63 -12.21 -30.24
CA SER A 79 -6.84 -11.59 -31.29
C SER A 79 -6.17 -10.28 -30.85
N ASN A 80 -6.73 -9.63 -29.82
CA ASN A 80 -6.25 -8.38 -29.22
C ASN A 80 -5.55 -8.60 -27.87
N PHE A 81 -5.30 -9.86 -27.48
CA PHE A 81 -4.65 -10.16 -26.21
C PHE A 81 -3.18 -9.72 -26.21
N ASN A 82 -2.81 -8.93 -25.21
CA ASN A 82 -1.43 -8.52 -24.97
C ASN A 82 -1.05 -8.81 -23.51
N ALA A 83 -0.20 -9.82 -23.33
CA ALA A 83 0.26 -10.28 -22.02
C ALA A 83 0.94 -9.18 -21.20
N ALA A 84 1.79 -8.37 -21.82
CA ALA A 84 2.51 -7.30 -21.12
C ALA A 84 1.55 -6.19 -20.66
N LEU A 85 0.57 -5.84 -21.50
CA LEU A 85 -0.45 -4.86 -21.15
C LEU A 85 -1.38 -5.37 -20.04
N GLY A 86 -1.78 -6.64 -20.13
CA GLY A 86 -2.56 -7.31 -19.08
C GLY A 86 -1.82 -7.32 -17.75
N ALA A 87 -0.52 -7.65 -17.75
CA ALA A 87 0.31 -7.63 -16.54
C ALA A 87 0.43 -6.22 -15.97
N LYS A 88 0.69 -5.19 -16.79
CA LYS A 88 0.77 -3.80 -16.35
C LYS A 88 -0.47 -3.38 -15.58
N TYR A 89 -1.66 -3.53 -16.16
CA TYR A 89 -2.90 -3.08 -15.51
C TYR A 89 -3.34 -3.97 -14.36
N ALA A 90 -3.03 -5.27 -14.39
CA ALA A 90 -3.25 -6.15 -13.25
C ALA A 90 -2.40 -5.71 -12.04
N ILE A 91 -1.14 -5.32 -12.28
CA ILE A 91 -0.25 -4.76 -11.25
C ILE A 91 -0.78 -3.42 -10.73
N GLU A 92 -1.16 -2.49 -11.61
CA GLU A 92 -1.73 -1.18 -11.18
C GLU A 92 -2.98 -1.38 -10.31
N LYS A 93 -3.87 -2.29 -10.69
CA LYS A 93 -5.05 -2.64 -9.91
C LYS A 93 -4.68 -3.28 -8.56
N ALA A 94 -3.74 -4.25 -8.57
CA ALA A 94 -3.25 -4.89 -7.36
C ALA A 94 -2.57 -3.90 -6.40
N ALA A 95 -1.87 -2.88 -6.92
CA ALA A 95 -1.24 -1.84 -6.13
C ALA A 95 -2.28 -0.99 -5.37
N VAL A 96 -3.37 -0.59 -6.03
CA VAL A 96 -4.47 0.12 -5.39
C VAL A 96 -5.12 -0.74 -4.30
N SER A 97 -5.41 -2.01 -4.60
CA SER A 97 -6.00 -2.93 -3.62
C SER A 97 -5.06 -3.21 -2.43
N ALA A 98 -3.75 -3.36 -2.68
CA ALA A 98 -2.74 -3.55 -1.64
C ALA A 98 -2.64 -2.34 -0.71
N ARG A 99 -2.61 -1.12 -1.26
CA ARG A 99 -2.56 0.12 -0.47
C ARG A 99 -3.79 0.26 0.42
N ASN A 100 -4.98 -0.02 -0.11
CA ASN A 100 -6.22 -0.03 0.68
C ASN A 100 -6.17 -1.07 1.80
N LYS A 101 -5.61 -2.26 1.52
CA LYS A 101 -5.47 -3.32 2.53
C LYS A 101 -4.49 -2.95 3.62
N LEU A 102 -3.38 -2.28 3.29
CA LEU A 102 -2.44 -1.77 4.29
C LEU A 102 -3.10 -0.74 5.20
N TRP A 103 -3.83 0.23 4.66
CA TRP A 103 -4.59 1.18 5.48
C TRP A 103 -5.55 0.48 6.46
N GLU A 104 -6.25 -0.57 6.02
CA GLU A 104 -7.13 -1.38 6.88
C GLU A 104 -6.34 -2.09 7.99
N LEU A 105 -5.24 -2.76 7.65
CA LEU A 105 -4.45 -3.57 8.59
C LEU A 105 -3.68 -2.72 9.59
N GLU A 106 -3.01 -1.67 9.14
CA GLU A 106 -2.27 -0.76 10.02
C GLU A 106 -3.23 0.01 10.95
N GLY A 107 -4.43 0.36 10.45
CA GLY A 107 -5.49 0.92 11.29
C GLY A 107 -5.97 -0.06 12.36
N TYR A 108 -6.10 -1.35 12.02
CA TYR A 108 -6.41 -2.40 13.00
C TYR A 108 -5.30 -2.58 14.04
N VAL A 109 -4.03 -2.58 13.62
CA VAL A 109 -2.86 -2.66 14.53
C VAL A 109 -2.88 -1.49 15.51
N LEU A 110 -3.07 -0.25 15.01
CA LEU A 110 -3.16 0.93 15.87
C LEU A 110 -4.32 0.82 16.89
N ALA A 111 -5.50 0.37 16.45
CA ALA A 111 -6.64 0.17 17.34
C ALA A 111 -6.34 -0.85 18.45
N LEU A 112 -5.64 -1.94 18.12
CA LEU A 112 -5.21 -2.95 19.09
C LEU A 112 -4.19 -2.39 20.09
N CYS A 113 -3.22 -1.59 19.61
CA CYS A 113 -2.24 -0.92 20.48
C CYS A 113 -2.94 -0.01 21.51
N ILE A 114 -3.88 0.81 21.04
CA ILE A 114 -4.66 1.71 21.90
C ILE A 114 -5.48 0.90 22.92
N HIS A 115 -6.15 -0.17 22.49
CA HIS A 115 -6.95 -1.02 23.38
C HIS A 115 -6.10 -1.65 24.50
N ASN A 116 -4.90 -2.11 24.17
CA ASN A 116 -4.01 -2.78 25.11
C ASN A 116 -3.15 -1.82 25.95
N ASN A 117 -3.26 -0.50 25.71
CA ASN A 117 -2.34 0.51 26.24
C ASN A 117 -0.86 0.19 25.92
N ASP A 118 -0.62 -0.44 24.77
CA ASP A 118 0.70 -0.80 24.26
C ASP A 118 1.17 0.28 23.29
N MET A 119 1.68 1.37 23.87
CA MET A 119 2.15 2.53 23.10
C MET A 119 3.50 2.28 22.42
N ALA A 120 4.24 1.23 22.81
CA ALA A 120 5.53 0.91 22.20
C ALA A 120 5.36 0.41 20.75
N LEU A 121 4.33 -0.41 20.50
CA LEU A 121 3.98 -0.84 19.14
C LEU A 121 3.38 0.31 18.32
N ALA A 122 2.56 1.17 18.93
CA ALA A 122 2.01 2.35 18.26
C ALA A 122 3.11 3.34 17.81
N GLN A 123 4.17 3.51 18.61
CA GLN A 123 5.31 4.38 18.28
C GLN A 123 6.19 3.82 17.15
N SER A 124 6.16 2.50 16.91
CA SER A 124 6.85 1.90 15.76
C SER A 124 6.22 2.24 14.41
N LEU A 125 5.01 2.80 14.43
CA LEU A 125 4.28 3.30 13.26
C LEU A 125 4.53 4.80 13.02
N GLU A 126 5.44 5.44 13.76
CA GLU A 126 5.67 6.88 13.62
C GLU A 126 6.32 7.24 12.27
N PRO A 127 5.95 8.40 11.69
CA PRO A 127 6.55 8.86 10.46
C PRO A 127 8.05 9.12 10.70
N PHE A 128 8.87 8.86 9.69
CA PHE A 128 10.29 9.22 9.72
C PHE A 128 10.43 10.73 10.04
N ASP A 129 10.90 11.04 11.24
CA ASP A 129 11.32 12.39 11.61
C ASP A 129 12.82 12.55 11.31
N PRO A 130 13.20 13.31 10.25
CA PRO A 130 14.60 13.52 9.89
C PRO A 130 15.42 14.25 10.96
N ASN A 131 14.77 14.79 12.01
CA ASN A 131 15.41 15.50 13.12
C ASN A 131 15.35 14.73 14.45
N ASN A 132 14.77 13.53 14.48
CA ASN A 132 14.68 12.75 15.72
C ASN A 132 16.00 12.03 16.00
N THR A 133 16.94 12.73 16.63
CA THR A 133 18.17 12.13 17.17
C THR A 133 17.91 11.43 18.50
N VAL A 134 17.12 10.37 18.51
CA VAL A 134 17.01 9.48 19.67
C VAL A 134 17.32 8.05 19.26
N ASN A 135 18.61 7.80 19.04
CA ASN A 135 19.21 6.53 19.43
C ASN A 135 19.88 6.77 20.79
N SER A 136 19.42 6.06 21.81
CA SER A 136 20.25 5.59 22.92
C SER A 136 19.96 4.12 23.12
#